data_AF-A0A7Y5KP48-F1
#
_entry.id   AF-A0A7Y5KP48-F1
#
_cell.length_a   1.000
_cell.length_b   1.000
_cell.length_c   1.000
_cell.angle_alpha   90.00
_cell.angle_beta   90.00
_cell.angle_gamma   90.00
#
_symmetry.space_group_name_H-M   'P 1'
#
loop_
_entity.id
_entity.type
_entity.pdbx_description
1 polymer ?
#
loop_
_entity_poly.entity_id
_entity_poly.type
_entity_poly.pdbx_seq_one_letter_code
_entity_poly.pdbx_strand_id
1 'polypeptide(L)'
;MTAIAAISVFAAACGSSQTEPASSNEEGVEPTSSEGAATTAKATAASTAQADAGPAVVTTCEKQGDLCLPTAAFVKKLCGNVNPDLALVYFKKDSPFSRGYLTRNTDAWNASGGASSSNDKLAFDEEVIVLSVKKNTTGIEVSGAGGGYDVLRWDGSCASLSGEELTFKAPPKAKNAKLRWQDYSEESQSAFVNDATLGKINKERRDECKGVTMGDVSKACEKAVDKLSDAIAAYVRGGGDVPVPKALK
;
A
#
# COMPACT_ATOMS: atom_id res chain seq x y z
N MET A 1 -19.50 -50.40 6.51
CA MET A 1 -18.76 -51.16 5.48
C MET A 1 -19.51 -51.03 4.18
N THR A 2 -19.09 -50.09 3.32
CA THR A 2 -19.59 -49.95 1.94
C THR A 2 -18.43 -49.43 1.09
N ALA A 3 -18.24 -50.03 -0.08
CA ALA A 3 -17.01 -50.08 -0.84
C ALA A 3 -16.96 -49.08 -2.02
N ILE A 4 -15.73 -48.63 -2.30
CA ILE A 4 -15.02 -48.43 -3.59
C ILE A 4 -15.78 -47.77 -4.76
N ALA A 5 -15.21 -46.67 -5.29
CA ALA A 5 -14.85 -46.54 -6.71
C ALA A 5 -13.87 -45.36 -6.93
N ALA A 6 -12.62 -45.69 -7.23
CA ALA A 6 -11.62 -44.76 -7.74
C ALA A 6 -11.72 -44.72 -9.27
N ILE A 7 -11.78 -43.53 -9.86
CA ILE A 7 -11.61 -43.32 -11.30
C ILE A 7 -10.42 -42.37 -11.48
N SER A 8 -9.31 -42.95 -11.92
CA SER A 8 -8.14 -42.27 -12.45
C SER A 8 -8.34 -42.05 -13.95
N VAL A 9 -8.24 -40.80 -14.41
CA VAL A 9 -8.08 -40.49 -15.83
C VAL A 9 -6.75 -39.75 -15.99
N PHE A 10 -5.82 -40.42 -16.65
CA PHE A 10 -4.59 -39.85 -17.22
C PHE A 10 -4.93 -39.19 -18.55
N ALA A 11 -4.49 -37.95 -18.77
CA ALA A 11 -4.29 -37.40 -20.10
C ALA A 11 -2.93 -36.69 -20.14
N ALA A 12 -2.02 -37.30 -20.90
CA ALA A 12 -0.74 -36.74 -21.28
C ALA A 12 -0.93 -35.78 -22.47
N ALA A 13 -0.25 -34.63 -22.45
CA ALA A 13 0.04 -33.88 -23.66
C ALA A 13 1.35 -33.10 -23.50
N CYS A 14 2.36 -33.56 -24.23
CA CYS A 14 3.63 -32.89 -24.50
C CYS A 14 3.41 -31.65 -25.37
N GLY A 15 4.19 -30.60 -25.13
CA GLY A 15 4.21 -29.41 -26.00
C GLY A 15 5.43 -28.54 -25.72
N SER A 16 6.58 -28.97 -26.22
CA SER A 16 7.85 -28.23 -26.27
C SER A 16 7.84 -27.25 -27.45
N SER A 17 8.33 -26.03 -27.25
CA SER A 17 9.01 -25.24 -28.28
C SER A 17 10.00 -24.28 -27.64
N GLN A 18 11.25 -24.72 -27.68
CA GLN A 18 12.48 -24.00 -27.40
C GLN A 18 12.86 -23.18 -28.65
N THR A 19 13.11 -21.88 -28.49
CA THR A 19 13.82 -21.08 -29.49
C THR A 19 14.95 -20.35 -28.76
N GLU A 20 16.17 -20.83 -28.99
CA GLU A 20 17.44 -20.18 -28.61
C GLU A 20 17.87 -19.16 -29.69
N PRO A 21 18.84 -18.28 -29.38
CA PRO A 21 19.09 -17.04 -30.09
C PRO A 21 20.00 -17.20 -31.30
N ALA A 22 19.87 -16.28 -32.26
CA ALA A 22 20.85 -16.10 -33.31
C ALA A 22 21.92 -15.09 -32.87
N SER A 23 23.14 -15.47 -33.22
CA SER A 23 24.43 -14.89 -32.88
C SER A 23 24.86 -13.81 -33.87
N SER A 24 25.87 -13.06 -33.43
CA SER A 24 27.06 -12.61 -34.18
C SER A 24 27.03 -11.37 -35.06
N ASN A 25 28.17 -10.66 -34.92
CA ASN A 25 28.91 -9.84 -35.88
C ASN A 25 28.43 -8.40 -36.10
N GLU A 26 29.29 -7.41 -36.32
CA GLU A 26 30.74 -7.17 -36.17
C GLU A 26 30.90 -5.67 -36.56
N GLU A 27 32.02 -5.05 -36.19
CA GLU A 27 32.65 -3.87 -36.84
C GLU A 27 31.80 -2.58 -36.99
N GLY A 28 32.23 -1.42 -36.49
CA GLY A 28 33.53 -0.82 -36.78
C GLY A 28 33.34 0.26 -37.85
N VAL A 29 32.97 1.49 -37.46
CA VAL A 29 33.14 2.68 -38.31
C VAL A 29 33.35 3.91 -37.42
N GLU A 30 34.59 4.40 -37.37
CA GLU A 30 34.89 5.81 -37.06
C GLU A 30 34.31 6.71 -38.16
N PRO A 31 33.88 7.93 -37.80
CA PRO A 31 34.41 9.05 -38.58
C PRO A 31 34.84 10.23 -37.71
N THR A 32 36.12 10.58 -37.84
CA THR A 32 36.60 11.83 -38.45
C THR A 32 35.85 13.14 -38.13
N SER A 33 36.57 13.97 -37.37
CA SER A 33 36.85 15.40 -37.60
C SER A 33 35.80 16.48 -37.29
N SER A 34 36.21 17.32 -36.32
CA SER A 34 36.22 18.81 -36.32
C SER A 34 35.97 19.41 -37.72
N GLU A 35 35.20 20.48 -37.92
CA GLU A 35 35.17 21.73 -37.18
C GLU A 35 34.02 22.61 -37.71
N GLY A 36 33.44 23.45 -36.85
CA GLY A 36 32.78 24.70 -37.27
C GLY A 36 31.28 24.79 -36.99
N ALA A 37 30.91 25.63 -36.01
CA ALA A 37 29.98 26.74 -36.24
C ALA A 37 29.81 27.59 -34.98
N ALA A 38 29.70 28.89 -35.25
CA ALA A 38 29.65 30.00 -34.32
C ALA A 38 28.34 30.10 -33.52
N THR A 39 28.47 30.71 -32.34
CA THR A 39 27.55 31.67 -31.71
C THR A 39 26.07 31.32 -31.62
N THR A 40 25.58 30.98 -30.42
CA THR A 40 24.42 31.68 -29.84
C THR A 40 24.46 31.59 -28.31
N ALA A 41 24.55 32.74 -27.66
CA ALA A 41 24.29 32.88 -26.23
C ALA A 41 22.85 32.45 -25.94
N LYS A 42 22.68 31.34 -25.21
CA LYS A 42 21.40 30.97 -24.62
C LYS A 42 21.53 31.12 -23.11
N ALA A 43 20.81 32.10 -22.59
CA ALA A 43 20.67 32.37 -21.17
C ALA A 43 20.38 31.08 -20.41
N THR A 44 21.31 30.72 -19.53
CA THR A 44 21.10 29.72 -18.48
C THR A 44 20.08 30.30 -17.51
N ALA A 45 18.80 30.19 -17.84
CA ALA A 45 17.76 30.19 -16.84
C ALA A 45 17.97 28.90 -16.04
N ALA A 46 18.72 29.02 -14.95
CA ALA A 46 18.69 28.07 -13.86
C ALA A 46 17.24 27.99 -13.39
N SER A 47 16.49 27.07 -13.99
CA SER A 47 15.27 26.55 -13.42
C SER A 47 15.71 25.83 -12.15
N THR A 48 15.70 26.56 -11.04
CA THR A 48 15.67 25.96 -9.72
C THR A 48 14.44 25.06 -9.74
N ALA A 49 14.66 23.78 -10.00
CA ALA A 49 13.69 22.75 -9.72
C ALA A 49 13.44 22.81 -8.21
N GLN A 50 12.50 23.66 -7.82
CA GLN A 50 11.78 23.51 -6.58
C GLN A 50 11.16 22.13 -6.69
N ALA A 51 11.82 21.16 -6.07
CA ALA A 51 11.19 19.90 -5.73
C ALA A 51 9.90 20.30 -5.01
N ASP A 52 8.78 20.10 -5.68
CA ASP A 52 7.45 20.38 -5.17
C ASP A 52 7.30 19.48 -3.94
N ALA A 53 7.60 20.05 -2.77
CA ALA A 53 7.47 19.35 -1.51
C ALA A 53 5.97 19.08 -1.39
N GLY A 54 5.58 17.82 -1.61
CA GLY A 54 4.19 17.40 -1.54
C GLY A 54 3.53 17.88 -0.24
N PRO A 55 2.19 17.85 -0.19
CA PRO A 55 1.44 18.40 0.94
C PRO A 55 1.99 17.90 2.28
N ALA A 56 2.18 18.83 3.21
CA ALA A 56 2.64 18.51 4.54
C ALA A 56 1.68 17.51 5.21
N VAL A 57 2.25 16.60 6.00
CA VAL A 57 1.49 15.60 6.75
C VAL A 57 0.64 16.29 7.82
N VAL A 58 -0.64 15.94 7.84
CA VAL A 58 -1.60 16.43 8.83
C VAL A 58 -1.67 15.43 9.98
N THR A 59 -1.33 15.86 11.20
CA THR A 59 -1.38 15.06 12.43
C THR A 59 -2.53 15.46 13.36
N THR A 60 -3.30 16.48 12.98
CA THR A 60 -4.50 16.95 13.68
C THR A 60 -5.75 16.59 12.86
N CYS A 61 -6.93 16.78 13.43
CA CYS A 61 -8.17 16.48 12.74
C CYS A 61 -9.25 17.54 13.00
N GLU A 62 -10.27 17.51 12.16
CA GLU A 62 -11.51 18.24 12.32
C GLU A 62 -12.58 17.30 12.87
N LYS A 63 -13.40 17.79 13.80
CA LYS A 63 -14.52 17.01 14.31
C LYS A 63 -15.72 17.11 13.36
N GLN A 64 -16.25 15.96 12.98
CA GLN A 64 -17.51 15.81 12.26
C GLN A 64 -18.40 14.83 13.02
N GLY A 65 -19.31 15.36 13.85
CA GLY A 65 -20.01 14.55 14.85
C GLY A 65 -19.02 13.98 15.87
N ASP A 66 -19.10 12.67 16.11
CA ASP A 66 -18.15 11.96 16.99
C ASP A 66 -16.84 11.57 16.29
N LEU A 67 -16.75 11.79 14.98
CA LEU A 67 -15.58 11.43 14.20
C LEU A 67 -14.56 12.57 14.16
N CYS A 68 -13.30 12.21 14.34
CA CYS A 68 -12.12 13.02 14.09
C CYS A 68 -11.50 12.61 12.74
N LEU A 69 -11.54 13.52 11.77
CA LEU A 69 -11.22 13.28 10.35
C LEU A 69 -10.17 14.29 9.83
N PRO A 70 -9.32 13.90 8.87
CA PRO A 70 -8.47 14.87 8.16
C PRO A 70 -9.32 15.80 7.28
N THR A 71 -8.74 16.94 6.87
CA THR A 71 -9.46 17.90 6.01
C THR A 71 -9.75 17.30 4.63
N ALA A 72 -10.90 17.63 4.04
CA ALA A 72 -11.28 17.10 2.72
C ALA A 72 -10.25 17.42 1.62
N ALA A 73 -9.60 18.59 1.69
CA ALA A 73 -8.55 18.98 0.77
C ALA A 73 -7.30 18.09 0.88
N PHE A 74 -6.95 17.68 2.10
CA PHE A 74 -5.86 16.73 2.33
C PHE A 74 -6.23 15.33 1.84
N VAL A 75 -7.44 14.85 2.15
CA VAL A 75 -7.94 13.53 1.71
C VAL A 75 -7.87 13.37 0.20
N LYS A 76 -8.28 14.40 -0.56
CA LYS A 76 -8.21 14.36 -2.03
C LYS A 76 -6.79 14.12 -2.55
N LYS A 77 -5.78 14.69 -1.89
CA LYS A 77 -4.37 14.51 -2.28
C LYS A 77 -3.83 13.17 -1.78
N LEU A 78 -4.13 12.80 -0.54
CA LEU A 78 -3.79 11.50 0.06
C LEU A 78 -4.27 10.36 -0.83
N CYS A 79 -5.56 10.35 -1.18
CA CYS A 79 -6.16 9.27 -1.96
C CYS A 79 -5.86 9.31 -3.46
N GLY A 80 -5.04 10.26 -3.91
CA GLY A 80 -4.49 10.27 -5.27
C GLY A 80 -3.41 9.19 -5.46
N ASN A 81 -2.70 8.81 -4.40
CA ASN A 81 -1.58 7.87 -4.42
C ASN A 81 -1.64 6.90 -3.23
N VAL A 82 -0.73 5.90 -3.20
CA VAL A 82 -0.53 5.02 -2.04
C VAL A 82 0.52 5.63 -1.12
N ASN A 83 0.19 5.80 0.16
CA ASN A 83 1.03 6.48 1.16
C ASN A 83 1.31 5.59 2.40
N PRO A 84 2.17 4.55 2.28
CA PRO A 84 2.38 3.55 3.33
C PRO A 84 2.95 4.15 4.62
N ASP A 85 3.94 5.04 4.50
CA ASP A 85 4.57 5.69 5.66
C ASP A 85 3.56 6.55 6.44
N LEU A 86 2.64 7.24 5.75
CA LEU A 86 1.60 8.02 6.42
C LEU A 86 0.61 7.11 7.17
N ALA A 87 0.24 5.97 6.58
CA ALA A 87 -0.63 5.03 7.26
C ALA A 87 -0.03 4.60 8.61
N LEU A 88 1.28 4.32 8.68
CA LEU A 88 1.94 4.00 9.95
C LEU A 88 1.70 5.09 11.02
N VAL A 89 1.80 6.37 10.64
CA VAL A 89 1.53 7.49 11.54
C VAL A 89 0.06 7.51 11.98
N TYR A 90 -0.88 7.32 11.05
CA TYR A 90 -2.32 7.41 11.32
C TYR A 90 -2.82 6.22 12.15
N PHE A 91 -2.19 5.05 12.03
CA PHE A 91 -2.54 3.86 12.82
C PHE A 91 -1.76 3.73 14.14
N LYS A 92 -0.89 4.69 14.50
CA LYS A 92 -0.22 4.72 15.81
C LYS A 92 -1.23 4.81 16.96
N LYS A 93 -0.93 4.17 18.10
CA LYS A 93 -1.81 4.05 19.28
C LYS A 93 -2.58 5.32 19.65
N ASP A 94 -1.91 6.47 19.68
CA ASP A 94 -2.45 7.75 20.16
C ASP A 94 -2.79 8.72 19.02
N SER A 95 -2.91 8.20 17.79
CA SER A 95 -3.41 8.95 16.65
C SER A 95 -4.84 9.46 16.93
N PRO A 96 -5.15 10.72 16.64
CA PRO A 96 -6.47 11.27 16.92
C PRO A 96 -7.53 10.72 15.95
N PHE A 97 -7.13 10.25 14.76
CA PHE A 97 -8.05 9.88 13.68
C PHE A 97 -8.95 8.70 14.03
N SER A 98 -10.19 8.77 13.56
CA SER A 98 -11.21 7.77 13.85
C SER A 98 -10.90 6.43 13.19
N ARG A 99 -10.88 5.36 13.98
CA ARG A 99 -10.72 3.99 13.50
C ARG A 99 -12.08 3.37 13.20
N GLY A 100 -12.18 2.66 12.09
CA GLY A 100 -13.29 1.81 11.75
C GLY A 100 -12.82 0.38 11.48
N TYR A 101 -13.76 -0.55 11.46
CA TYR A 101 -13.50 -1.97 11.26
C TYR A 101 -14.51 -2.54 10.29
N LEU A 102 -14.05 -3.44 9.42
CA LEU A 102 -14.91 -4.01 8.40
C LEU A 102 -15.86 -5.08 8.94
N THR A 103 -17.13 -5.00 8.56
CA THR A 103 -18.18 -5.93 8.97
C THR A 103 -18.34 -7.12 8.01
N ARG A 104 -17.69 -7.08 6.84
CA ARG A 104 -17.69 -8.13 5.82
C ARG A 104 -16.45 -8.02 4.92
N ASN A 105 -16.19 -9.04 4.10
CA ASN A 105 -15.20 -8.90 3.04
C ASN A 105 -15.77 -8.02 1.92
N THR A 106 -15.03 -6.99 1.51
CA THR A 106 -15.47 -5.99 0.52
C THR A 106 -14.40 -5.80 -0.54
N ASP A 107 -14.80 -5.53 -1.78
CA ASP A 107 -13.83 -5.24 -2.85
C ASP A 107 -13.17 -3.86 -2.63
N ALA A 108 -11.85 -3.80 -2.79
CA ALA A 108 -11.10 -2.56 -2.65
C ALA A 108 -11.31 -1.67 -3.88
N TRP A 109 -12.23 -0.72 -3.75
CA TRP A 109 -12.54 0.28 -4.76
C TRP A 109 -12.37 1.68 -4.18
N ASN A 110 -11.69 2.58 -4.90
CA ASN A 110 -11.51 3.98 -4.49
C ASN A 110 -12.36 4.91 -5.38
N ALA A 111 -13.46 5.44 -4.83
CA ALA A 111 -14.35 6.32 -5.58
C ALA A 111 -13.77 7.71 -5.89
N SER A 112 -12.64 8.07 -5.30
CA SER A 112 -11.98 9.34 -5.54
C SER A 112 -11.04 9.30 -6.77
N GLY A 113 -10.93 8.15 -7.44
CA GLY A 113 -10.23 8.04 -8.73
C GLY A 113 -8.71 8.00 -8.65
N GLY A 114 -8.16 7.55 -7.51
CA GLY A 114 -6.71 7.35 -7.34
C GLY A 114 -6.30 5.88 -7.20
N ALA A 115 -5.04 5.66 -6.87
CA ALA A 115 -4.49 4.31 -6.70
C ALA A 115 -5.31 3.52 -5.65
N SER A 116 -5.79 2.34 -6.05
CA SER A 116 -6.36 1.35 -5.15
C SER A 116 -5.30 0.28 -4.89
N SER A 117 -5.29 -0.31 -3.69
CA SER A 117 -4.52 -1.53 -3.44
C SER A 117 -4.86 -2.57 -4.51
N SER A 118 -3.85 -3.08 -5.21
CA SER A 118 -3.98 -4.03 -6.31
C SER A 118 -4.85 -5.23 -5.91
N ASN A 119 -6.02 -5.41 -6.51
CA ASN A 119 -6.92 -6.57 -6.47
C ASN A 119 -7.27 -7.23 -5.11
N ASP A 120 -6.75 -6.70 -4.00
CA ASP A 120 -6.92 -7.30 -2.68
C ASP A 120 -8.21 -6.81 -2.05
N LYS A 121 -9.14 -7.74 -1.81
CA LYS A 121 -10.32 -7.49 -0.99
C LYS A 121 -9.91 -6.96 0.39
N LEU A 122 -10.70 -6.03 0.92
CA LEU A 122 -10.62 -5.70 2.33
C LEU A 122 -11.25 -6.83 3.14
N ALA A 123 -10.59 -7.26 4.21
CA ALA A 123 -11.00 -8.42 4.98
C ALA A 123 -12.00 -8.05 6.11
N PHE A 124 -12.88 -8.98 6.48
CA PHE A 124 -13.65 -8.90 7.72
C PHE A 124 -12.73 -8.66 8.93
N ASP A 125 -13.12 -7.74 9.82
CA ASP A 125 -12.35 -7.22 10.95
C ASP A 125 -11.07 -6.43 10.56
N GLU A 126 -10.85 -6.11 9.29
CA GLU A 126 -9.76 -5.22 8.90
C GLU A 126 -9.98 -3.84 9.51
N GLU A 127 -8.95 -3.34 10.19
CA GLU A 127 -8.92 -2.01 10.75
C GLU A 127 -8.57 -0.99 9.67
N VAL A 128 -9.31 0.11 9.63
CA VAL A 128 -9.11 1.21 8.69
C VAL A 128 -9.21 2.56 9.42
N ILE A 129 -8.64 3.61 8.85
CA ILE A 129 -8.84 4.98 9.33
C ILE A 129 -9.90 5.67 8.49
N VAL A 130 -10.90 6.26 9.11
CA VAL A 130 -11.95 7.00 8.40
C VAL A 130 -11.39 8.35 7.95
N LEU A 131 -11.49 8.61 6.65
CA LEU A 131 -11.00 9.84 6.03
C LEU A 131 -12.14 10.82 5.75
N SER A 132 -13.31 10.32 5.34
CA SER A 132 -14.46 11.16 5.02
C SER A 132 -15.77 10.40 5.23
N VAL A 133 -16.86 11.15 5.45
CA VAL A 133 -18.23 10.63 5.44
C VAL A 133 -18.95 11.15 4.20
N LYS A 134 -19.42 10.24 3.36
CA LYS A 134 -20.21 10.55 2.16
C LYS A 134 -21.67 10.66 2.50
N LYS A 135 -22.25 11.81 2.19
CA LYS A 135 -23.70 12.01 2.23
C LYS A 135 -24.32 11.36 0.99
N ASN A 136 -25.45 10.68 1.17
CA ASN A 136 -26.26 10.21 0.05
C ASN A 136 -26.99 11.41 -0.56
N THR A 137 -26.50 11.93 -1.69
CA THR A 137 -27.01 13.17 -2.31
C THR A 137 -28.25 12.97 -3.16
N THR A 138 -28.73 11.74 -3.34
CA THR A 138 -29.90 11.39 -4.19
C THR A 138 -31.27 11.61 -3.52
N GLY A 139 -31.33 12.25 -2.36
CA GLY A 139 -32.57 12.80 -1.78
C GLY A 139 -33.59 11.79 -1.23
N ILE A 140 -33.36 10.48 -1.39
CA ILE A 140 -34.13 9.42 -0.75
C ILE A 140 -33.27 8.84 0.36
N GLU A 141 -33.29 9.50 1.52
CA GLU A 141 -32.68 8.99 2.74
C GLU A 141 -33.60 7.91 3.30
N VAL A 142 -33.42 6.66 2.89
CA VAL A 142 -34.09 5.53 3.52
C VAL A 142 -33.55 5.46 4.94
N SER A 143 -34.40 5.65 5.95
CA SER A 143 -34.02 5.66 7.35
C SER A 143 -33.26 4.38 7.68
N GLY A 144 -31.96 4.48 7.97
CA GLY A 144 -31.08 3.34 8.24
C GLY A 144 -30.04 3.03 7.16
N ALA A 145 -30.16 3.57 5.95
CA ALA A 145 -29.10 3.53 4.94
C ALA A 145 -28.00 4.55 5.30
N GLY A 146 -27.08 4.15 6.18
CA GLY A 146 -25.95 4.96 6.57
C GLY A 146 -25.16 5.47 5.35
N GLY A 147 -24.68 6.71 5.43
CA GLY A 147 -23.79 7.28 4.40
C GLY A 147 -22.55 6.40 4.16
N GLY A 148 -21.93 6.55 3.00
CA GLY A 148 -20.67 5.86 2.70
C GLY A 148 -19.49 6.47 3.45
N TYR A 149 -18.35 5.79 3.42
CA TYR A 149 -17.09 6.26 3.99
C TYR A 149 -15.98 6.20 2.94
N ASP A 150 -15.04 7.15 2.98
CA ASP A 150 -13.69 6.91 2.45
C ASP A 150 -12.77 6.56 3.60
N VAL A 151 -11.91 5.58 3.39
CA VAL A 151 -11.03 5.03 4.42
C VAL A 151 -9.60 4.87 3.90
N LEU A 152 -8.63 5.00 4.81
CA LEU A 152 -7.22 4.68 4.61
C LEU A 152 -6.96 3.28 5.17
N ARG A 153 -6.34 2.41 4.36
CA ARG A 153 -5.88 1.09 4.75
C ARG A 153 -4.45 1.13 5.32
N TRP A 154 -4.08 0.07 6.01
CA TRP A 154 -2.73 -0.11 6.60
C TRP A 154 -1.60 -0.04 5.57
N ASP A 155 -1.84 -0.44 4.33
CA ASP A 155 -0.87 -0.40 3.23
C ASP A 155 -0.72 1.02 2.62
N GLY A 156 -1.48 2.00 3.09
CA GLY A 156 -1.46 3.37 2.59
C GLY A 156 -2.40 3.65 1.43
N SER A 157 -3.16 2.65 0.97
CA SER A 157 -4.16 2.85 -0.08
C SER A 157 -5.49 3.36 0.49
N CYS A 158 -6.29 4.03 -0.35
CA CYS A 158 -7.65 4.44 0.00
C CYS A 158 -8.68 3.47 -0.56
N ALA A 159 -9.81 3.34 0.14
CA ALA A 159 -10.98 2.61 -0.30
C ALA A 159 -12.27 3.36 0.06
N SER A 160 -13.35 3.05 -0.64
CA SER A 160 -14.68 3.57 -0.41
C SER A 160 -15.61 2.44 0.03
N LEU A 161 -16.31 2.66 1.13
CA LEU A 161 -17.21 1.69 1.75
C LEU A 161 -18.62 2.27 1.84
N SER A 162 -19.62 1.41 1.82
CA SER A 162 -20.99 1.74 2.24
C SER A 162 -21.09 1.79 3.77
N GLY A 163 -22.15 2.40 4.29
CA GLY A 163 -22.35 2.55 5.73
C GLY A 163 -22.40 1.22 6.49
N GLU A 164 -22.95 0.17 5.87
CA GLU A 164 -23.10 -1.15 6.48
C GLU A 164 -21.83 -2.00 6.46
N GLU A 165 -20.80 -1.58 5.73
CA GLU A 165 -19.51 -2.28 5.62
C GLU A 165 -18.53 -1.87 6.71
N LEU A 166 -18.87 -0.86 7.51
CA LEU A 166 -18.04 -0.31 8.56
C LEU A 166 -18.75 -0.34 9.92
N THR A 167 -18.01 -0.72 10.96
CA THR A 167 -18.40 -0.56 12.36
C THR A 167 -17.32 0.18 13.13
N PHE A 168 -17.72 0.94 14.14
CA PHE A 168 -16.79 1.61 15.07
C PHE A 168 -16.54 0.78 16.33
N LYS A 169 -17.20 -0.38 16.45
CA LYS A 169 -16.94 -1.33 17.53
C LYS A 169 -15.69 -2.14 17.20
N ALA A 170 -14.64 -1.98 18.01
CA ALA A 170 -13.41 -2.74 17.86
C ALA A 170 -13.66 -4.26 18.01
N PRO A 171 -13.16 -5.10 17.09
CA PRO A 171 -13.18 -6.54 17.24
C PRO A 171 -12.13 -6.99 18.28
N PRO A 172 -12.26 -8.21 18.84
CA PRO A 172 -11.26 -8.73 19.79
C PRO A 172 -9.85 -8.80 19.22
N LYS A 173 -9.72 -9.04 17.90
CA LYS A 173 -8.45 -9.05 17.18
C LYS A 173 -8.64 -8.45 15.79
N ALA A 174 -8.37 -7.15 15.68
CA ALA A 174 -8.43 -6.46 14.40
C ALA A 174 -7.34 -6.98 13.43
N LYS A 175 -7.70 -7.11 12.16
CA LYS A 175 -6.77 -7.43 11.07
C LYS A 175 -6.19 -6.14 10.48
N ASN A 176 -5.22 -6.29 9.60
CA ASN A 176 -4.64 -5.20 8.82
C ASN A 176 -4.44 -5.65 7.38
N ALA A 177 -4.43 -4.69 6.45
CA ALA A 177 -3.93 -4.93 5.11
C ALA A 177 -2.49 -5.44 5.16
N LYS A 178 -2.07 -6.15 4.11
CA LYS A 178 -0.69 -6.66 3.99
C LYS A 178 0.27 -5.49 3.87
N LEU A 179 1.27 -5.46 4.74
CA LEU A 179 2.31 -4.43 4.77
C LEU A 179 3.52 -4.90 3.98
N ARG A 180 3.69 -4.35 2.78
CA ARG A 180 4.84 -4.65 1.92
C ARG A 180 6.04 -3.83 2.35
N TRP A 181 7.07 -4.53 2.83
CA TRP A 181 8.33 -3.95 3.31
C TRP A 181 8.94 -2.91 2.35
N GLN A 182 8.84 -3.18 1.05
CA GLN A 182 9.46 -2.45 -0.05
C GLN A 182 8.76 -1.12 -0.35
N ASP A 183 7.53 -0.96 0.14
CA ASP A 183 6.72 0.22 -0.13
C ASP A 183 7.01 1.34 0.87
N TYR A 184 7.67 1.02 1.99
CA TYR A 184 8.11 1.99 2.98
C TYR A 184 9.37 2.74 2.53
N SER A 185 9.48 3.99 2.98
CA SER A 185 10.71 4.78 2.83
C SER A 185 11.91 4.11 3.52
N GLU A 186 13.11 4.44 3.07
CA GLU A 186 14.35 4.00 3.73
C GLU A 186 14.41 4.42 5.20
N GLU A 187 13.83 5.58 5.54
CA GLU A 187 13.77 6.07 6.92
C GLU A 187 12.92 5.16 7.81
N SER A 188 11.71 4.79 7.36
CA SER A 188 10.85 3.84 8.07
C SER A 188 11.46 2.44 8.13
N GLN A 189 12.03 1.95 7.03
CA GLN A 189 12.72 0.66 7.00
C GLN A 189 13.89 0.65 8.00
N SER A 190 14.68 1.72 8.06
CA SER A 190 15.79 1.90 9.00
C SER A 190 15.28 1.89 10.45
N ALA A 191 14.22 2.64 10.75
CA ALA A 191 13.60 2.65 12.07
C ALA A 191 13.17 1.25 12.53
N PHE A 192 12.55 0.48 11.64
CA PHE A 192 12.14 -0.89 11.95
C PHE A 192 13.31 -1.85 12.14
N VAL A 193 14.39 -1.77 11.36
CA VAL A 193 15.54 -2.67 11.56
C VAL A 193 16.35 -2.36 12.82
N ASN A 194 16.26 -1.12 13.31
CA ASN A 194 16.90 -0.70 14.56
C ASN A 194 16.14 -1.21 15.80
N ASP A 195 14.87 -1.58 15.67
CA ASP A 195 14.16 -2.34 16.71
C ASP A 195 14.67 -3.79 16.73
N ALA A 196 15.01 -4.30 17.92
CA ALA A 196 15.62 -5.63 18.06
C ALA A 196 14.69 -6.77 17.58
N THR A 197 13.38 -6.63 17.76
CA THR A 197 12.40 -7.67 17.39
C THR A 197 12.15 -7.65 15.89
N LEU A 198 11.85 -6.47 15.33
CA LEU A 198 11.60 -6.29 13.91
C LEU A 198 12.86 -6.53 13.07
N GLY A 199 14.03 -6.09 13.54
CA GLY A 199 15.31 -6.36 12.89
C GLY A 199 15.59 -7.86 12.76
N LYS A 200 15.31 -8.65 13.80
CA LYS A 200 15.41 -10.11 13.75
C LYS A 200 14.42 -10.72 12.74
N ILE A 201 13.15 -10.33 12.79
CA ILE A 201 12.12 -10.86 11.88
C ILE A 201 12.44 -10.49 10.41
N ASN A 202 12.90 -9.26 10.15
CA ASN A 202 13.29 -8.85 8.80
C ASN A 202 14.53 -9.61 8.31
N LYS A 203 15.50 -9.90 9.19
CA LYS A 203 16.63 -10.77 8.85
C LYS A 203 16.15 -12.18 8.46
N GLU A 204 15.30 -12.80 9.28
CA GLU A 204 14.71 -14.11 8.96
C GLU A 204 14.00 -14.11 7.60
N ARG A 205 13.22 -13.07 7.30
CA ARG A 205 12.58 -12.89 5.99
C ARG A 205 13.61 -12.79 4.87
N ARG A 206 14.68 -12.01 5.03
CA ARG A 206 15.71 -11.86 3.99
C ARG A 206 16.43 -13.17 3.71
N ASP A 207 16.74 -13.94 4.76
CA ASP A 207 17.43 -15.22 4.64
C ASP A 207 16.54 -16.25 3.92
N GLU A 208 15.25 -16.31 4.27
CA GLU A 208 14.29 -17.21 3.63
C GLU A 208 13.98 -16.82 2.17
N CYS A 209 13.70 -15.53 1.94
CA CYS A 209 13.31 -15.05 0.63
C CYS A 209 14.48 -14.83 -0.33
N LYS A 210 15.73 -14.90 0.15
CA LYS A 210 16.97 -14.63 -0.63
C LYS A 210 16.94 -13.28 -1.38
N GLY A 211 16.25 -12.29 -0.83
CA GLY A 211 16.06 -10.99 -1.46
C GLY A 211 14.99 -10.91 -2.55
N VAL A 212 14.34 -12.03 -2.90
CA VAL A 212 13.20 -12.02 -3.83
C VAL A 212 11.97 -11.48 -3.11
N THR A 213 11.32 -10.48 -3.71
CA THR A 213 10.13 -9.83 -3.13
C THR A 213 8.91 -9.87 -4.05
N MET A 214 9.04 -10.43 -5.25
CA MET A 214 7.99 -10.56 -6.25
C MET A 214 8.17 -11.86 -7.04
N GLY A 215 7.07 -12.43 -7.56
CA GLY A 215 7.07 -13.67 -8.34
C GLY A 215 6.78 -14.92 -7.49
N ASP A 216 6.98 -16.10 -8.09
CA ASP A 216 6.76 -17.39 -7.42
C ASP A 216 7.82 -17.63 -6.33
N VAL A 217 7.49 -17.20 -5.12
CA VAL A 217 8.33 -17.40 -3.93
C VAL A 217 7.92 -18.68 -3.19
N SER A 218 8.81 -19.17 -2.31
CA SER A 218 8.49 -20.31 -1.47
C SER A 218 7.35 -19.95 -0.49
N LYS A 219 6.52 -20.94 -0.10
CA LYS A 219 5.53 -20.77 0.98
C LYS A 219 6.14 -20.30 2.30
N ALA A 220 7.42 -20.63 2.53
CA ALA A 220 8.13 -20.20 3.72
C ALA A 220 8.50 -18.70 3.63
N CYS A 221 8.89 -18.21 2.44
CA CYS A 221 9.07 -16.79 2.20
C CYS A 221 7.76 -16.00 2.36
N GLU A 222 6.64 -16.48 1.81
CA GLU A 222 5.31 -15.85 2.01
C GLU A 222 4.97 -15.70 3.50
N LYS A 223 5.16 -16.77 4.29
CA LYS A 223 4.95 -16.74 5.73
C LYS A 223 5.90 -15.76 6.44
N ALA A 224 7.14 -15.66 5.99
CA ALA A 224 8.10 -14.71 6.58
C ALA A 224 7.74 -13.26 6.25
N VAL A 225 7.20 -12.99 5.05
CA VAL A 225 6.64 -11.69 4.67
C VAL A 225 5.42 -11.34 5.52
N ASP A 226 4.45 -12.26 5.63
CA ASP A 226 3.25 -12.06 6.44
C ASP A 226 3.60 -11.85 7.92
N LYS A 227 4.56 -12.62 8.46
CA LYS A 227 5.08 -12.45 9.83
C LYS A 227 5.68 -11.06 10.06
N LEU A 228 6.46 -10.54 9.11
CA LEU A 228 7.01 -9.20 9.20
C LEU A 228 5.91 -8.13 9.16
N SER A 229 4.94 -8.30 8.25
CA SER A 229 3.77 -7.41 8.14
C SER A 229 3.00 -7.34 9.47
N ASP A 230 2.65 -8.48 10.05
CA ASP A 230 1.94 -8.54 11.33
C ASP A 230 2.75 -7.92 12.48
N ALA A 231 4.06 -8.15 12.50
CA ALA A 231 4.95 -7.59 13.52
C ALA A 231 5.04 -6.07 13.44
N ILE A 232 5.11 -5.49 12.23
CA ILE A 232 5.08 -4.03 12.03
C ILE A 232 3.76 -3.45 12.53
N ALA A 233 2.62 -4.04 12.16
CA ALA A 233 1.31 -3.56 12.62
C ALA A 233 1.19 -3.63 14.15
N ALA A 234 1.67 -4.71 14.77
CA ALA A 234 1.70 -4.85 16.23
C ALA A 234 2.61 -3.81 16.90
N TYR A 235 3.80 -3.55 16.36
CA TYR A 235 4.72 -2.53 16.84
C TYR A 235 4.08 -1.13 16.81
N VAL A 236 3.46 -0.74 15.70
CA VAL A 236 2.76 0.55 15.55
C VAL A 236 1.58 0.69 16.50
N ARG A 237 0.72 -0.33 16.62
CA ARG A 237 -0.38 -0.36 17.58
C ARG A 237 0.11 -0.31 19.03
N GLY A 238 1.29 -0.86 19.29
CA GLY A 238 1.98 -0.83 20.58
C GLY A 238 2.55 0.54 20.95
N GLY A 239 2.52 1.52 20.04
CA GLY A 239 3.11 2.84 20.25
C GLY A 239 4.58 2.92 19.84
N GLY A 240 5.08 1.95 19.08
CA GLY A 240 6.41 1.97 18.49
C GLY A 240 6.65 3.25 17.70
N ASP A 241 7.92 3.68 17.66
CA ASP A 241 8.28 4.90 16.98
C ASP A 241 8.34 4.70 15.47
N VAL A 242 7.69 5.60 14.74
CA VAL A 242 7.60 5.59 13.28
C VAL A 242 7.91 6.99 12.76
N PRO A 243 8.85 7.12 11.80
CA PRO A 243 9.17 8.41 11.20
C PRO A 243 7.93 9.05 10.57
N VAL A 244 7.76 10.36 10.77
CA VAL A 244 6.71 11.11 10.10
C VAL A 244 7.21 11.47 8.70
N PRO A 245 6.53 11.07 7.62
CA PRO A 245 6.98 11.41 6.28
C PRO A 245 6.93 12.92 6.07
N LYS A 246 7.89 13.45 5.32
CA LYS A 246 7.99 14.91 5.07
C LYS A 246 6.89 15.42 4.15
N ALA A 247 6.41 14.56 3.25
CA ALA A 247 5.39 14.86 2.26
C ALA A 247 4.65 13.58 1.86
N LEU A 248 3.46 13.74 1.25
CA LEU A 248 2.79 12.66 0.52
C LEU A 248 3.60 12.27 -0.73
N LYS A 249 3.48 11.01 -1.15
CA LYS A 249 4.03 10.49 -2.41
C LYS A 249 3.24 10.98 -3.61
#